data_AF-A0A1B2DIF4-F1
#
_entry.id   AF-A0A1B2DIF4-F1
#
_cell.length_a   1.000
_cell.length_b   1.000
_cell.length_c   1.000
_cell.angle_alpha   90.00
_cell.angle_beta   90.00
_cell.angle_gamma   90.00
#
_symmetry.space_group_name_H-M   'P 1'
#
loop_
_entity.id
_entity.type
_entity.pdbx_description
1 polymer ?
#
loop_
_entity_poly.entity_id
_entity_poly.type
_entity_poly.pdbx_seq_one_letter_code
_entity_poly.pdbx_strand_id
1 'polypeptide(L)'
;MSFITPFESSLQAVFSKAQQITAKFPEPLNQTGQAYITHINPLHRSGHQNYIGYLLPYWMTEMASVTEEQCEQLALANVFGLLHFFIVDEVMDTGSVESRQKLALSHLFYTQMYGVLHRLHTSDSRFWEYYDRYMADWSIGVAHESAEDYFNTDPLRTALKSSLVKIASTGALLLSGQHAFIPAVERAVDYVLVALQMADDWTDWEADLADGSYNGLLAFFMDKWQEQSPITVSKVRKAIYVQGLLTDYAELACQFEQAHQQLGLKAGHLLAFHASITASLAKDAQNIELARQKQMEGGLFQTLA
;
A
#
# COMPACT_ATOMS: atom_id res chain seq x y z
N MET A 1 -6.17 11.94 -12.44
CA MET A 1 -5.03 11.77 -13.37
C MET A 1 -4.59 10.32 -13.29
N SER A 2 -4.22 9.69 -14.41
CA SER A 2 -3.64 8.34 -14.37
C SER A 2 -2.14 8.46 -14.09
N PHE A 3 -1.70 8.00 -12.91
CA PHE A 3 -0.27 7.95 -12.55
C PHE A 3 0.51 6.93 -13.40
N ILE A 4 -0.19 6.04 -14.09
CA ILE A 4 0.38 5.01 -14.96
C ILE A 4 0.82 5.61 -16.29
N THR A 5 0.04 6.56 -16.85
CA THR A 5 0.20 7.01 -18.23
C THR A 5 1.61 7.49 -18.62
N PRO A 6 2.34 8.22 -17.78
CA PRO A 6 3.73 8.59 -18.08
C PRO A 6 4.69 7.39 -18.18
N PHE A 7 4.32 6.25 -17.59
CA PHE A 7 5.17 5.07 -17.42
C PHE A 7 4.60 3.80 -18.10
N GLU A 8 3.56 3.93 -18.93
CA GLU A 8 2.89 2.79 -19.58
C GLU A 8 3.87 1.90 -20.35
N SER A 9 4.75 2.50 -21.17
CA SER A 9 5.76 1.79 -21.95
C SER A 9 6.73 1.01 -21.06
N SER A 10 7.21 1.63 -19.99
CA SER A 10 8.17 1.02 -19.07
C SER A 10 7.51 -0.10 -18.24
N LEU A 11 6.27 0.11 -17.79
CA LEU A 11 5.49 -0.94 -17.13
C LEU A 11 5.22 -2.10 -18.07
N GLN A 12 4.87 -1.84 -19.33
CA GLN A 12 4.68 -2.90 -20.32
C GLN A 12 5.95 -3.73 -20.51
N ALA A 13 7.12 -3.09 -20.57
CA ALA A 13 8.40 -3.77 -20.66
C ALA A 13 8.68 -4.66 -19.43
N VAL A 14 8.51 -4.11 -18.22
CA VAL A 14 8.73 -4.83 -16.95
C VAL A 14 7.80 -6.03 -16.81
N PHE A 15 6.49 -5.86 -17.05
CA PHE A 15 5.52 -6.94 -16.94
C PHE A 15 5.73 -8.01 -18.02
N SER A 16 6.07 -7.61 -19.25
CA SER A 16 6.44 -8.57 -20.31
C SER A 16 7.67 -9.39 -19.90
N LYS A 17 8.66 -8.75 -19.25
CA LYS A 17 9.84 -9.44 -18.74
C LYS A 17 9.52 -10.40 -17.60
N ALA A 18 8.66 -10.00 -16.66
CA ALA A 18 8.18 -10.86 -15.58
C ALA A 18 7.46 -12.10 -16.12
N GLN A 19 6.61 -11.92 -17.14
CA GLN A 19 5.94 -13.03 -17.84
C GLN A 19 6.97 -13.95 -18.53
N GLN A 20 7.94 -13.41 -19.26
CA GLN A 20 8.97 -14.23 -19.92
C GLN A 20 9.79 -15.08 -18.95
N ILE A 21 10.11 -14.54 -17.77
CA ILE A 21 10.83 -15.26 -16.71
C ILE A 21 9.93 -16.37 -16.14
N THR A 22 8.68 -16.02 -15.80
CA THR A 22 7.73 -16.94 -15.15
C THR A 22 7.28 -18.07 -16.07
N ALA A 23 7.28 -17.86 -17.39
CA ALA A 23 7.02 -18.91 -18.37
C ALA A 23 8.02 -20.07 -18.31
N LYS A 24 9.21 -19.83 -17.75
CA LYS A 24 10.28 -20.82 -17.58
C LYS A 24 10.24 -21.55 -16.23
N PHE A 25 9.29 -21.23 -15.36
CA PHE A 25 9.11 -21.96 -14.11
C PHE A 25 8.66 -23.41 -14.39
N PRO A 26 8.90 -24.35 -13.45
CA PRO A 26 8.40 -25.71 -13.60
C PRO A 26 6.87 -25.76 -13.68
N GLU A 27 6.31 -26.68 -14.47
CA GLU A 27 4.86 -26.96 -14.43
C GLU A 27 4.46 -27.59 -13.07
N PRO A 28 3.28 -27.27 -12.51
CA PRO A 28 2.26 -26.34 -13.02
C PRO A 28 2.48 -24.86 -12.61
N LEU A 29 3.58 -24.54 -11.94
CA LEU A 29 3.83 -23.23 -11.32
C LEU A 29 3.97 -22.11 -12.37
N ASN A 30 4.44 -22.41 -13.58
CA ASN A 30 4.47 -21.44 -14.68
C ASN A 30 3.08 -20.87 -14.98
N GLN A 31 2.07 -21.71 -15.19
CA GLN A 31 0.71 -21.28 -15.55
C GLN A 31 0.07 -20.49 -14.41
N THR A 32 0.17 -20.99 -13.18
CA THR A 32 -0.30 -20.27 -11.99
C THR A 32 0.42 -18.92 -11.84
N GLY A 33 1.74 -18.88 -12.04
CA GLY A 33 2.51 -17.65 -11.97
C GLY A 33 2.13 -16.62 -13.02
N GLN A 34 1.84 -17.05 -14.26
CA GLN A 34 1.33 -16.15 -15.31
C GLN A 34 -0.01 -15.53 -14.93
N ALA A 35 -0.90 -16.32 -14.32
CA ALA A 35 -2.19 -15.82 -13.85
C ALA A 35 -2.01 -14.74 -12.77
N TYR A 36 -1.12 -14.96 -11.80
CA TYR A 36 -0.79 -13.95 -10.78
C TYR A 36 -0.21 -12.66 -11.40
N ILE A 37 0.77 -12.77 -12.31
CA ILE A 37 1.34 -11.58 -12.98
C ILE A 37 0.28 -10.81 -13.76
N THR A 38 -0.61 -11.51 -14.47
CA THR A 38 -1.69 -10.90 -15.24
C THR A 38 -2.68 -10.20 -14.31
N HIS A 39 -2.99 -10.82 -13.17
CA HIS A 39 -3.90 -10.29 -12.16
C HIS A 39 -3.37 -8.97 -11.57
N ILE A 40 -2.08 -8.89 -11.26
CA ILE A 40 -1.51 -7.68 -10.62
C ILE A 40 -1.07 -6.60 -11.63
N ASN A 41 -1.15 -6.86 -12.93
CA ASN A 41 -0.70 -5.91 -13.95
C ASN A 41 -1.64 -4.68 -14.00
N PRO A 42 -1.13 -3.48 -13.69
CA PRO A 42 -1.96 -2.27 -13.67
C PRO A 42 -2.46 -1.87 -15.07
N LEU A 43 -1.85 -2.36 -16.14
CA LEU A 43 -2.26 -2.06 -17.52
C LEU A 43 -3.51 -2.82 -17.98
N HIS A 44 -3.91 -3.89 -17.27
CA HIS A 44 -5.07 -4.72 -17.63
C HIS A 44 -6.32 -4.41 -16.80
N ARG A 45 -6.27 -3.45 -15.90
CA ARG A 45 -7.32 -3.20 -14.92
C ARG A 45 -7.74 -1.74 -14.90
N SER A 46 -9.05 -1.51 -14.75
CA SER A 46 -9.63 -0.21 -14.43
C SER A 46 -9.99 -0.15 -12.95
N GLY A 47 -9.39 0.75 -12.17
CA GLY A 47 -9.75 0.92 -10.75
C GLY A 47 -8.70 1.62 -9.88
N HIS A 48 -8.96 1.71 -8.57
CA HIS A 48 -8.00 2.14 -7.56
C HIS A 48 -7.07 0.96 -7.27
N GLN A 49 -5.78 1.09 -7.57
CA GLN A 49 -4.78 0.10 -7.18
C GLN A 49 -3.63 0.78 -6.45
N ASN A 50 -2.95 -0.01 -5.64
CA ASN A 50 -1.71 0.35 -4.96
C ASN A 50 -0.55 0.36 -5.97
N TYR A 51 -0.53 1.40 -6.83
CA TYR A 51 0.45 1.57 -7.92
C TYR A 51 1.89 1.80 -7.43
N ILE A 52 2.04 2.27 -6.19
CA ILE A 52 3.33 2.63 -5.60
C ILE A 52 4.34 1.48 -5.69
N GLY A 53 3.89 0.23 -5.54
CA GLY A 53 4.76 -0.94 -5.63
C GLY A 53 5.52 -1.04 -6.96
N TYR A 54 4.90 -0.64 -8.07
CA TYR A 54 5.51 -0.72 -9.42
C TYR A 54 6.11 0.61 -9.88
N LEU A 55 5.54 1.72 -9.42
CA LEU A 55 5.89 3.06 -9.90
C LEU A 55 6.96 3.76 -9.08
N LEU A 56 7.16 3.37 -7.81
CA LEU A 56 8.15 4.00 -6.94
C LEU A 56 9.56 4.05 -7.55
N PRO A 57 10.11 3.00 -8.20
CA PRO A 57 11.40 3.10 -8.90
C PRO A 57 11.45 4.28 -9.89
N TYR A 58 10.39 4.48 -10.66
CA TYR A 58 10.31 5.53 -11.68
C TYR A 58 10.14 6.92 -11.05
N TRP A 59 9.32 7.03 -10.00
CA TRP A 59 9.16 8.28 -9.26
C TRP A 59 10.47 8.74 -8.61
N MET A 60 11.30 7.78 -8.19
CA MET A 60 12.60 8.08 -7.59
C MET A 60 13.60 8.68 -8.58
N THR A 61 13.37 8.61 -9.90
CA THR A 61 14.24 9.27 -10.90
C THR A 61 14.26 10.81 -10.76
N GLU A 62 13.29 11.40 -10.08
CA GLU A 62 13.26 12.84 -9.76
C GLU A 62 14.34 13.23 -8.73
N MET A 63 14.83 12.27 -7.94
CA MET A 63 15.82 12.48 -6.87
C MET A 63 17.12 11.71 -7.06
N ALA A 64 17.03 10.51 -7.63
CA ALA A 64 18.10 9.56 -7.79
C ALA A 64 18.52 9.49 -9.26
N SER A 65 19.79 9.74 -9.53
CA SER A 65 20.37 9.60 -10.87
C SER A 65 20.64 8.12 -11.18
N VAL A 66 19.59 7.33 -11.37
CA VAL A 66 19.65 5.93 -11.82
C VAL A 66 19.45 5.84 -13.32
N THR A 67 20.05 4.83 -13.96
CA THR A 67 19.81 4.56 -15.38
C THR A 67 18.42 3.96 -15.59
N GLU A 68 17.91 4.04 -16.82
CA GLU A 68 16.64 3.39 -17.20
C GLU A 68 16.69 1.89 -16.91
N GLU A 69 17.80 1.22 -17.24
CA GLU A 69 18.00 -0.21 -16.95
C GLU A 69 17.94 -0.50 -15.44
N GLN A 70 18.60 0.31 -14.60
CA GLN A 70 18.54 0.15 -13.15
C GLN A 70 17.11 0.33 -12.62
N CYS A 71 16.39 1.31 -13.16
CA CYS A 71 15.00 1.58 -12.81
C CYS A 71 14.08 0.40 -13.17
N GLU A 72 14.22 -0.14 -14.39
CA GLU A 72 13.48 -1.33 -14.83
C GLU A 72 13.79 -2.56 -13.99
N GLN A 73 15.06 -2.79 -13.63
CA GLN A 73 15.43 -3.90 -12.74
C GLN A 73 14.83 -3.72 -11.34
N LEU A 74 14.87 -2.51 -10.75
CA LEU A 74 14.23 -2.25 -9.46
C LEU A 74 12.71 -2.48 -9.52
N ALA A 75 12.05 -2.03 -10.59
CA ALA A 75 10.63 -2.29 -10.82
C ALA A 75 10.34 -3.78 -10.96
N LEU A 76 11.15 -4.52 -11.72
CA LEU A 76 11.03 -5.97 -11.88
C LEU A 76 11.21 -6.72 -10.54
N ALA A 77 12.18 -6.29 -9.72
CA ALA A 77 12.37 -6.85 -8.38
C ALA A 77 11.12 -6.62 -7.52
N ASN A 78 10.54 -5.41 -7.54
CA ASN A 78 9.31 -5.12 -6.83
C ASN A 78 8.11 -5.94 -7.32
N VAL A 79 7.95 -6.16 -8.65
CA VAL A 79 6.88 -7.04 -9.17
C VAL A 79 6.97 -8.42 -8.53
N PHE A 80 8.15 -9.03 -8.54
CA PHE A 80 8.36 -10.35 -7.95
C PHE A 80 8.23 -10.34 -6.42
N GLY A 81 8.68 -9.28 -5.75
CA GLY A 81 8.48 -9.10 -4.32
C GLY A 81 7.01 -9.06 -3.95
N LEU A 82 6.23 -8.19 -4.59
CA LEU A 82 4.78 -8.07 -4.35
C LEU A 82 4.07 -9.40 -4.56
N LEU A 83 4.39 -10.13 -5.63
CA LEU A 83 3.82 -11.46 -5.88
C LEU A 83 4.17 -12.47 -4.78
N HIS A 84 5.42 -12.47 -4.31
CA HIS A 84 5.82 -13.33 -3.20
C HIS A 84 5.01 -13.02 -1.94
N PHE A 85 4.97 -11.75 -1.53
CA PHE A 85 4.34 -11.35 -0.27
C PHE A 85 2.81 -11.42 -0.32
N PHE A 86 2.16 -11.09 -1.45
CA PHE A 86 0.72 -11.31 -1.62
C PHE A 86 0.34 -12.77 -1.45
N ILE A 87 1.12 -13.70 -2.01
CA ILE A 87 0.84 -15.12 -1.87
C ILE A 87 1.06 -15.58 -0.42
N VAL A 88 2.10 -15.07 0.25
CA VAL A 88 2.35 -15.41 1.67
C VAL A 88 1.21 -14.90 2.54
N ASP A 89 0.76 -13.66 2.35
CA ASP A 89 -0.37 -13.05 3.06
C ASP A 89 -1.65 -13.87 2.85
N GLU A 90 -2.01 -14.15 1.59
CA GLU A 90 -3.18 -14.96 1.24
C GLU A 90 -3.17 -16.35 1.90
N VAL A 91 -1.99 -16.97 2.02
CA VAL A 91 -1.85 -18.27 2.69
C VAL A 91 -2.00 -18.14 4.20
N MET A 92 -1.46 -17.09 4.82
CA MET A 92 -1.59 -16.83 6.26
C MET A 92 -3.06 -16.61 6.64
N ASP A 93 -3.81 -15.88 5.82
CA ASP A 93 -5.21 -15.55 6.09
C ASP A 93 -6.16 -16.75 5.86
N THR A 94 -5.93 -17.55 4.82
CA THR A 94 -6.88 -18.60 4.41
C THR A 94 -6.61 -19.99 4.99
N GLY A 95 -5.36 -20.31 5.38
CA GLY A 95 -4.98 -21.59 5.98
C GLY A 95 -5.27 -22.85 5.14
N SER A 96 -5.49 -22.73 3.82
CA SER A 96 -6.07 -23.80 2.99
C SER A 96 -5.07 -24.86 2.48
N VAL A 97 -5.55 -26.00 1.97
CA VAL A 97 -4.71 -27.09 1.42
C VAL A 97 -3.94 -26.68 0.14
N GLU A 98 -4.44 -25.70 -0.61
CA GLU A 98 -3.76 -25.13 -1.79
C GLU A 98 -2.47 -24.36 -1.45
N SER A 99 -2.23 -24.11 -0.15
CA SER A 99 -1.08 -23.35 0.36
C SER A 99 0.26 -23.93 -0.09
N ARG A 100 0.40 -25.25 -0.31
CA ARG A 100 1.70 -25.84 -0.71
C ARG A 100 2.17 -25.36 -2.08
N GLN A 101 1.28 -25.37 -3.07
CA GLN A 101 1.63 -24.92 -4.44
C GLN A 101 1.85 -23.41 -4.46
N LYS A 102 1.02 -22.66 -3.74
CA LYS A 102 1.16 -21.21 -3.54
C LYS A 102 2.51 -20.85 -2.92
N LEU A 103 2.90 -21.49 -1.82
CA LEU A 103 4.20 -21.26 -1.17
C LEU A 103 5.39 -21.64 -2.07
N ALA A 104 5.29 -22.74 -2.83
CA ALA A 104 6.32 -23.13 -3.79
C ALA A 104 6.48 -22.08 -4.91
N LEU A 105 5.37 -21.58 -5.47
CA LEU A 105 5.38 -20.51 -6.46
C LEU A 105 5.96 -19.21 -5.86
N SER A 106 5.50 -18.86 -4.66
CA SER A 106 5.96 -17.68 -3.93
C SER A 106 7.48 -17.71 -3.72
N HIS A 107 8.06 -18.86 -3.40
CA HIS A 107 9.52 -18.99 -3.29
C HIS A 107 10.27 -18.78 -4.62
N LEU A 108 9.68 -19.18 -5.76
CA LEU A 108 10.26 -18.89 -7.07
C LEU A 108 10.27 -17.38 -7.35
N PHE A 109 9.18 -16.67 -7.03
CA PHE A 109 9.13 -15.22 -7.14
C PHE A 109 10.16 -14.55 -6.22
N TYR A 110 10.26 -14.96 -4.95
CA TYR A 110 11.30 -14.50 -4.04
C TYR A 110 12.70 -14.66 -4.63
N THR A 111 13.00 -15.82 -5.20
CA THR A 111 14.30 -16.10 -5.82
C THR A 111 14.58 -15.17 -7.01
N GLN A 112 13.55 -14.83 -7.81
CA GLN A 112 13.72 -13.87 -8.90
C GLN A 112 13.96 -12.45 -8.38
N MET A 113 13.18 -11.98 -7.40
CA MET A 113 13.40 -10.70 -6.75
C MET A 113 14.84 -10.60 -6.23
N TYR A 114 15.26 -11.57 -5.40
CA TYR A 114 16.57 -11.58 -4.78
C TYR A 114 17.70 -11.62 -5.83
N GLY A 115 17.54 -12.43 -6.88
CA GLY A 115 18.50 -12.50 -7.98
C GLY A 115 18.63 -11.20 -8.77
N VAL A 116 17.55 -10.42 -8.92
CA VAL A 116 17.61 -9.08 -9.52
C VAL A 116 18.36 -8.11 -8.62
N LEU A 117 18.06 -8.09 -7.32
CA LEU A 117 18.69 -7.20 -6.35
C LEU A 117 20.21 -7.44 -6.24
N HIS A 118 20.67 -8.70 -6.28
CA HIS A 118 22.12 -9.03 -6.29
C HIS A 118 22.85 -8.58 -7.55
N ARG A 119 22.16 -8.40 -8.68
CA ARG A 119 22.79 -7.81 -9.88
C ARG A 119 22.94 -6.30 -9.77
N LEU A 120 22.07 -5.65 -9.01
CA LEU A 120 22.11 -4.20 -8.79
C LEU A 120 23.07 -3.81 -7.66
N HIS A 121 23.11 -4.62 -6.59
CA HIS A 121 23.87 -4.33 -5.39
C HIS A 121 24.86 -5.45 -5.12
N THR A 122 26.12 -5.09 -4.95
CA THR A 122 27.17 -6.03 -4.51
C THR A 122 26.86 -6.58 -3.12
N SER A 123 27.39 -7.75 -2.79
CA SER A 123 27.09 -8.43 -1.51
C SER A 123 27.61 -7.67 -0.27
N ASP A 124 28.58 -6.77 -0.44
CA ASP A 124 29.12 -5.87 0.60
C ASP A 124 28.40 -4.52 0.67
N SER A 125 27.39 -4.31 -0.18
CA SER A 125 26.59 -3.08 -0.17
C SER A 125 25.77 -2.94 1.11
N ARG A 126 25.68 -1.71 1.62
CA ARG A 126 24.77 -1.34 2.72
C ARG A 126 23.29 -1.55 2.40
N PHE A 127 22.94 -1.78 1.13
CA PHE A 127 21.58 -2.16 0.71
C PHE A 127 21.04 -3.33 1.54
N TRP A 128 21.86 -4.33 1.81
CA TRP A 128 21.42 -5.53 2.52
C TRP A 128 21.07 -5.25 4.00
N GLU A 129 21.71 -4.27 4.64
CA GLU A 129 21.31 -3.81 5.99
C GLU A 129 19.88 -3.26 6.00
N TYR A 130 19.51 -2.48 4.97
CA TYR A 130 18.15 -1.95 4.83
C TYR A 130 17.15 -3.04 4.45
N TYR A 131 17.52 -3.93 3.53
CA TYR A 131 16.70 -5.06 3.13
C TYR A 131 16.32 -5.93 4.34
N ASP A 132 17.31 -6.31 5.15
CA ASP A 132 17.09 -7.13 6.35
C ASP A 132 16.18 -6.41 7.35
N ARG A 133 16.36 -5.09 7.53
CA ARG A 133 15.48 -4.28 8.37
C ARG A 133 14.05 -4.27 7.85
N TYR A 134 13.83 -4.05 6.56
CA TYR A 134 12.46 -4.05 6.02
C TYR A 134 11.81 -5.43 6.11
N MET A 135 12.56 -6.51 5.91
CA MET A 135 12.05 -7.86 6.13
C MET A 135 11.64 -8.11 7.57
N ALA A 136 12.43 -7.63 8.54
CA ALA A 136 12.09 -7.69 9.96
C ALA A 136 10.83 -6.85 10.26
N ASP A 137 10.76 -5.62 9.74
CA ASP A 137 9.60 -4.74 9.87
C ASP A 137 8.34 -5.40 9.32
N TRP A 138 8.41 -6.01 8.12
CA TRP A 138 7.30 -6.74 7.52
C TRP A 138 6.87 -7.91 8.40
N SER A 139 7.82 -8.71 8.88
CA SER A 139 7.56 -9.87 9.73
C SER A 139 6.87 -9.47 11.02
N ILE A 140 7.26 -8.36 11.64
CA ILE A 140 6.62 -7.80 12.83
C ILE A 140 5.20 -7.29 12.48
N GLY A 141 5.06 -6.60 11.34
CA GLY A 141 3.78 -6.09 10.86
C GLY A 141 2.73 -7.19 10.76
N VAL A 142 3.01 -8.25 10.00
CA VAL A 142 2.06 -9.36 9.78
C VAL A 142 1.84 -10.23 11.01
N ALA A 143 2.84 -10.40 11.88
CA ALA A 143 2.71 -11.24 13.07
C ALA A 143 1.85 -10.61 14.18
N HIS A 144 1.77 -9.27 14.23
CA HIS A 144 1.12 -8.52 15.31
C HIS A 144 -0.13 -7.74 14.86
N GLU A 145 -0.48 -7.79 13.58
CA GLU A 145 -1.61 -7.03 12.97
C GLU A 145 -2.93 -7.21 13.73
N SER A 146 -3.22 -8.41 14.24
CA SER A 146 -4.45 -8.71 14.95
C SER A 146 -4.41 -8.47 16.47
N ALA A 147 -3.23 -8.13 17.02
CA ALA A 147 -3.00 -8.09 18.47
C ALA A 147 -2.75 -6.69 19.03
N GLU A 148 -2.25 -5.75 18.22
CA GLU A 148 -1.90 -4.40 18.64
C GLU A 148 -2.75 -3.35 17.92
N ASP A 149 -3.31 -2.38 18.67
CA ASP A 149 -4.01 -1.22 18.11
C ASP A 149 -3.00 -0.19 17.58
N TYR A 150 -2.35 -0.52 16.46
CA TYR A 150 -1.36 0.35 15.83
C TYR A 150 -1.96 1.68 15.41
N PHE A 151 -3.20 1.69 14.93
CA PHE A 151 -3.78 2.90 14.37
C PHE A 151 -3.92 4.00 15.42
N ASN A 152 -4.34 3.66 16.64
CA ASN A 152 -4.48 4.66 17.69
C ASN A 152 -3.17 4.94 18.45
N THR A 153 -2.24 3.98 18.52
CA THR A 153 -1.01 4.11 19.32
C THR A 153 0.18 4.68 18.54
N ASP A 154 0.40 4.19 17.32
CA ASP A 154 1.45 4.64 16.40
C ASP A 154 1.04 4.29 14.96
N PRO A 155 0.24 5.16 14.29
CA PRO A 155 -0.31 4.87 12.98
C PRO A 155 0.75 4.50 11.93
N LEU A 156 1.99 4.94 12.08
CA LEU A 156 3.06 4.58 11.14
C LEU A 156 3.43 3.10 11.19
N ARG A 157 3.07 2.39 12.27
CA ARG A 157 3.24 0.94 12.37
C ARG A 157 2.29 0.17 11.46
N THR A 158 1.19 0.77 10.98
CA THR A 158 0.34 0.11 9.97
C THR A 158 1.06 -0.05 8.64
N ALA A 159 2.04 0.82 8.33
CA ALA A 159 2.86 0.70 7.12
C ALA A 159 3.88 -0.47 7.18
N LEU A 160 4.09 -1.12 8.33
CA LEU A 160 5.07 -2.20 8.48
C LEU A 160 4.76 -3.39 7.55
N LYS A 161 3.48 -3.74 7.36
CA LYS A 161 3.05 -4.81 6.43
C LYS A 161 3.39 -4.51 4.96
N SER A 162 3.67 -3.25 4.65
CA SER A 162 4.08 -2.78 3.33
C SER A 162 5.53 -2.27 3.30
N SER A 163 6.33 -2.53 4.34
CA SER A 163 7.69 -1.98 4.50
C SER A 163 8.60 -2.25 3.29
N LEU A 164 8.35 -3.37 2.60
CA LEU A 164 9.12 -3.88 1.48
C LEU A 164 9.00 -3.04 0.22
N VAL A 165 7.96 -2.20 0.12
CA VAL A 165 7.84 -1.19 -0.93
C VAL A 165 9.06 -0.25 -0.92
N LYS A 166 9.66 -0.01 0.25
CA LYS A 166 10.85 0.85 0.43
C LYS A 166 12.12 0.28 -0.21
N ILE A 167 12.16 -1.01 -0.57
CA ILE A 167 13.34 -1.64 -1.21
C ILE A 167 13.76 -0.88 -2.47
N ALA A 168 12.80 -0.54 -3.34
CA ALA A 168 13.11 0.13 -4.60
C ALA A 168 13.65 1.54 -4.40
N SER A 169 13.05 2.34 -3.51
CA SER A 169 13.49 3.71 -3.29
C SER A 169 14.85 3.76 -2.62
N THR A 170 15.09 2.92 -1.63
CA THR A 170 16.40 2.80 -0.98
C THR A 170 17.46 2.26 -1.93
N GLY A 171 17.12 1.25 -2.75
CA GLY A 171 17.99 0.76 -3.81
C GLY A 171 18.42 1.87 -4.77
N ALA A 172 17.46 2.67 -5.27
CA ALA A 172 17.74 3.79 -6.17
C ALA A 172 18.66 4.86 -5.53
N LEU A 173 18.41 5.21 -4.27
CA LEU A 173 19.24 6.18 -3.54
C LEU A 173 20.66 5.66 -3.31
N LEU A 174 20.83 4.37 -3.02
CA LEU A 174 22.15 3.76 -2.87
C LEU A 174 22.91 3.69 -4.20
N LEU A 175 22.23 3.30 -5.30
CA LEU A 175 22.84 3.27 -6.64
C LEU A 175 23.32 4.65 -7.12
N SER A 176 22.63 5.71 -6.69
CA SER A 176 22.94 7.09 -7.07
C SER A 176 23.81 7.85 -6.05
N GLY A 177 24.24 7.21 -4.96
CA GLY A 177 25.06 7.83 -3.91
C GLY A 177 24.31 8.83 -3.02
N GLN A 178 22.97 8.89 -3.11
CA GLN A 178 22.09 9.84 -2.42
C GLN A 178 21.67 9.36 -1.02
N HIS A 179 22.60 8.73 -0.30
CA HIS A 179 22.31 7.99 0.95
C HIS A 179 21.68 8.86 2.04
N ALA A 180 22.04 10.14 2.09
CA ALA A 180 21.54 11.08 3.09
C ALA A 180 20.01 11.28 3.03
N PHE A 181 19.38 11.00 1.89
CA PHE A 181 17.93 11.14 1.73
C PHE A 181 17.14 9.89 2.15
N ILE A 182 17.79 8.75 2.43
CA ILE A 182 17.10 7.50 2.74
C ILE A 182 16.13 7.67 3.92
N PRO A 183 16.49 8.24 5.09
CA PRO A 183 15.56 8.35 6.21
C PRO A 183 14.31 9.19 5.89
N ALA A 184 14.47 10.26 5.09
CA ALA A 184 13.36 11.12 4.71
C ALA A 184 12.47 10.44 3.65
N VAL A 185 13.05 9.72 2.70
CA VAL A 185 12.30 8.97 1.69
C VAL A 185 11.57 7.77 2.29
N GLU A 186 12.18 7.04 3.24
CA GLU A 186 11.50 6.00 4.01
C GLU A 186 10.26 6.56 4.71
N ARG A 187 10.42 7.70 5.40
CA ARG A 187 9.32 8.37 6.08
C ARG A 187 8.21 8.81 5.12
N ALA A 188 8.59 9.36 3.97
CA ALA A 188 7.64 9.76 2.93
C ALA A 188 6.84 8.56 2.43
N VAL A 189 7.50 7.43 2.14
CA VAL A 189 6.84 6.19 1.73
C VAL A 189 5.92 5.69 2.84
N ASP A 190 6.36 5.67 4.10
CA ASP A 190 5.52 5.25 5.24
C ASP A 190 4.25 6.12 5.34
N TYR A 191 4.34 7.45 5.18
CA TYR A 191 3.16 8.31 5.16
C TYR A 191 2.18 7.96 4.04
N VAL A 192 2.68 7.69 2.83
CA VAL A 192 1.82 7.27 1.71
C VAL A 192 1.17 5.93 1.99
N LEU A 193 1.91 4.97 2.56
CA LEU A 193 1.40 3.64 2.89
C LEU A 193 0.33 3.70 3.99
N VAL A 194 0.47 4.57 4.99
CA VAL A 194 -0.59 4.81 5.98
C VAL A 194 -1.85 5.36 5.31
N ALA A 195 -1.73 6.35 4.44
CA ALA A 195 -2.88 6.91 3.73
C ALA A 195 -3.57 5.89 2.81
N LEU A 196 -2.79 4.99 2.17
CA LEU A 196 -3.34 3.86 1.42
C LEU A 196 -4.12 2.91 2.33
N GLN A 197 -3.51 2.48 3.44
CA GLN A 197 -4.20 1.62 4.40
C GLN A 197 -5.48 2.27 4.91
N MET A 198 -5.47 3.58 5.16
CA MET A 198 -6.66 4.31 5.59
C MET A 198 -7.78 4.29 4.54
N ALA A 199 -7.43 4.39 3.26
CA ALA A 199 -8.39 4.34 2.16
C ALA A 199 -8.93 2.92 1.94
N ASP A 200 -8.08 1.90 2.09
CA ASP A 200 -8.47 0.49 2.03
C ASP A 200 -9.40 0.15 3.21
N ASP A 201 -9.04 0.54 4.43
CA ASP A 201 -9.87 0.38 5.64
C ASP A 201 -11.25 1.05 5.49
N TRP A 202 -11.32 2.20 4.82
CA TRP A 202 -12.59 2.86 4.51
C TRP A 202 -13.42 2.09 3.48
N THR A 203 -12.77 1.44 2.51
CA THR A 203 -13.47 0.67 1.48
C THR A 203 -14.01 -0.64 2.04
N ASP A 204 -13.24 -1.28 2.92
CA ASP A 204 -13.46 -2.68 3.33
C ASP A 204 -14.05 -2.85 4.74
N TRP A 205 -14.36 -1.76 5.46
CA TRP A 205 -14.81 -1.82 6.86
C TRP A 205 -16.00 -2.76 7.13
N GLU A 206 -16.93 -2.92 6.18
CA GLU A 206 -18.06 -3.84 6.35
C GLU A 206 -17.62 -5.31 6.31
N ALA A 207 -16.68 -5.65 5.42
CA ALA A 207 -16.11 -6.99 5.31
C ALA A 207 -15.21 -7.28 6.52
N ASP A 208 -14.31 -6.35 6.86
CA ASP A 208 -13.40 -6.52 8.00
C ASP A 208 -14.15 -6.68 9.32
N LEU A 209 -15.23 -5.92 9.52
CA LEU A 209 -16.10 -6.09 10.69
C LEU A 209 -16.78 -7.46 10.73
N ALA A 210 -17.18 -8.00 9.57
CA ALA A 210 -17.84 -9.30 9.49
C ALA A 210 -16.86 -10.45 9.77
N ASP A 211 -15.63 -10.32 9.27
CA ASP A 211 -14.57 -11.34 9.40
C ASP A 211 -13.83 -11.24 10.74
N GLY A 212 -13.99 -10.12 11.46
CA GLY A 212 -13.28 -9.84 12.72
C GLY A 212 -11.82 -9.42 12.50
N SER A 213 -11.49 -9.00 11.29
CA SER A 213 -10.18 -8.49 10.90
C SER A 213 -9.91 -7.13 11.54
N TYR A 214 -8.63 -6.84 11.79
CA TYR A 214 -8.22 -5.53 12.26
C TYR A 214 -8.42 -4.49 11.15
N ASN A 215 -9.00 -3.34 11.50
CA ASN A 215 -9.28 -2.24 10.57
C ASN A 215 -9.09 -0.91 11.31
N GLY A 216 -8.27 -0.01 10.76
CA GLY A 216 -7.89 1.25 11.39
C GLY A 216 -9.04 2.24 11.56
N LEU A 217 -10.01 2.26 10.63
CA LEU A 217 -11.23 3.08 10.77
C LEU A 217 -12.07 2.62 11.97
N LEU A 218 -12.25 1.31 12.12
CA LEU A 218 -12.99 0.74 13.24
C LEU A 218 -12.27 1.02 14.58
N ALA A 219 -10.95 0.83 14.61
CA ALA A 219 -10.11 1.18 15.77
C ALA A 219 -10.25 2.66 16.14
N PHE A 220 -10.19 3.56 15.16
CA PHE A 220 -10.37 5.00 15.35
C PHE A 220 -11.73 5.35 15.96
N PHE A 221 -12.82 4.75 15.46
CA PHE A 221 -14.15 4.99 16.02
C PHE A 221 -14.29 4.46 17.46
N MET A 222 -13.69 3.32 17.76
CA MET A 222 -13.71 2.76 19.12
C MET A 222 -13.02 3.68 20.13
N ASP A 223 -11.87 4.28 19.78
CA ASP A 223 -11.20 5.27 20.62
C ASP A 223 -12.08 6.50 20.87
N LYS A 224 -12.72 7.02 19.81
CA LYS A 224 -13.62 8.19 19.91
C LYS A 224 -14.85 7.94 20.77
N TRP A 225 -15.39 6.73 20.77
CA TRP A 225 -16.56 6.41 21.58
C TRP A 225 -16.24 6.21 23.06
N GLN A 226 -14.99 5.91 23.43
CA GLN A 226 -14.61 5.55 24.80
C GLN A 226 -15.49 4.44 25.42
N GLU A 227 -16.07 3.58 24.58
CA GLU A 227 -17.08 2.59 24.98
C GLU A 227 -16.55 1.17 24.78
N GLN A 228 -16.79 0.30 25.76
CA GLN A 228 -16.42 -1.13 25.71
C GLN A 228 -17.49 -2.01 25.05
N SER A 229 -18.57 -1.42 24.53
CA SER A 229 -19.64 -2.19 23.88
C SER A 229 -19.18 -2.74 22.52
N PRO A 230 -19.61 -3.95 22.13
CA PRO A 230 -19.25 -4.54 20.84
C PRO A 230 -19.57 -3.59 19.68
N ILE A 231 -18.64 -3.48 18.74
CA ILE A 231 -18.85 -2.73 17.52
C ILE A 231 -19.89 -3.45 16.65
N THR A 232 -20.83 -2.69 16.07
CA THR A 232 -21.88 -3.23 15.21
C THR A 232 -22.00 -2.38 13.96
N VAL A 233 -22.46 -2.97 12.86
CA VAL A 233 -22.70 -2.26 11.58
C VAL A 233 -23.55 -1.00 11.79
N SER A 234 -24.61 -1.09 12.60
CA SER A 234 -25.46 0.06 12.90
C SER A 234 -24.72 1.19 13.62
N LYS A 235 -23.84 0.85 14.57
CA LYS A 235 -23.03 1.84 15.30
C LYS A 235 -22.02 2.53 14.37
N VAL A 236 -21.35 1.76 13.52
CA VAL A 236 -20.39 2.29 12.54
C VAL A 236 -21.08 3.20 11.52
N ARG A 237 -22.21 2.77 10.95
CA ARG A 237 -23.02 3.62 10.07
C ARG A 237 -23.48 4.91 10.76
N LYS A 238 -23.85 4.84 12.04
CA LYS A 238 -24.18 6.05 12.81
C LYS A 238 -22.97 6.98 12.97
N ALA A 239 -21.78 6.44 13.24
CA ALA A 239 -20.55 7.24 13.28
C ALA A 239 -20.28 7.97 11.96
N ILE A 240 -20.39 7.25 10.85
CA ILE A 240 -20.13 7.78 9.51
C ILE A 240 -21.19 8.81 9.12
N TYR A 241 -22.46 8.42 9.11
CA TYR A 241 -23.53 9.21 8.48
C TYR A 241 -24.23 10.21 9.41
N VAL A 242 -24.09 10.05 10.73
CA VAL A 242 -24.76 10.93 11.72
C VAL A 242 -23.78 11.75 12.53
N GLN A 243 -22.69 11.13 13.01
CA GLN A 243 -21.71 11.79 13.89
C GLN A 243 -20.58 12.48 13.12
N GLY A 244 -20.42 12.20 11.82
CA GLY A 244 -19.42 12.83 10.97
C GLY A 244 -17.98 12.36 11.21
N LEU A 245 -17.78 11.23 11.90
CA LEU A 245 -16.44 10.76 12.29
C LEU A 245 -15.53 10.39 11.10
N LEU A 246 -16.11 10.15 9.92
CA LEU A 246 -15.32 9.96 8.70
C LEU A 246 -14.58 11.25 8.29
N THR A 247 -15.10 12.43 8.64
CA THR A 247 -14.42 13.71 8.43
C THR A 247 -13.14 13.78 9.25
N ASP A 248 -13.22 13.47 10.55
CA ASP A 248 -12.05 13.44 11.43
C ASP A 248 -10.99 12.43 10.95
N TYR A 249 -11.45 11.28 10.44
CA TYR A 249 -10.58 10.25 9.87
C TYR A 249 -9.88 10.74 8.59
N ALA A 250 -10.60 11.41 7.68
CA ALA A 250 -10.03 12.02 6.48
C ALA A 250 -9.05 13.16 6.81
N GLU A 251 -9.34 13.96 7.84
CA GLU A 251 -8.45 15.02 8.32
C GLU A 251 -7.12 14.46 8.84
N LEU A 252 -7.14 13.31 9.52
CA LEU A 252 -5.92 12.62 9.94
C LEU A 252 -5.05 12.19 8.74
N ALA A 253 -5.67 11.69 7.66
CA ALA A 253 -4.94 11.38 6.43
C ALA A 253 -4.27 12.65 5.83
N CYS A 254 -4.99 13.77 5.81
CA CYS A 254 -4.44 15.06 5.38
C CYS A 254 -3.27 15.55 6.24
N GLN A 255 -3.25 15.23 7.55
CA GLN A 255 -2.12 15.57 8.42
C GLN A 255 -0.85 14.81 8.02
N PHE A 256 -0.96 13.53 7.64
CA PHE A 256 0.18 12.78 7.09
C PHE A 256 0.67 13.37 5.76
N GLU A 257 -0.23 13.82 4.90
CA GLU A 257 0.17 14.53 3.67
C GLU A 257 0.94 15.80 3.96
N GLN A 258 0.46 16.63 4.89
CA GLN A 258 1.17 17.84 5.31
C GLN A 258 2.55 17.51 5.89
N ALA A 259 2.65 16.46 6.71
CA ALA A 259 3.92 15.98 7.24
C ALA A 259 4.88 15.49 6.13
N HIS A 260 4.35 14.82 5.10
CA HIS A 260 5.11 14.45 3.90
C HIS A 260 5.62 15.70 3.16
N GLN A 261 4.77 16.71 2.93
CA GLN A 261 5.18 17.96 2.27
C GLN A 261 6.32 18.67 3.01
N GLN A 262 6.32 18.65 4.35
CA GLN A 262 7.36 19.26 5.19
C GLN A 262 8.73 18.59 5.09
N LEU A 263 8.81 17.36 4.56
CA LEU A 263 10.09 16.69 4.31
C LEU A 263 10.91 17.38 3.20
N GLY A 264 10.27 18.19 2.34
CA GLY A 264 10.97 19.00 1.32
C GLY A 264 11.68 18.17 0.25
N LEU A 265 11.22 16.95 -0.02
CA LEU A 265 11.81 16.04 -0.99
C LEU A 265 11.46 16.46 -2.43
N LYS A 266 12.39 16.20 -3.36
CA LYS A 266 12.16 16.38 -4.80
C LYS A 266 11.50 15.14 -5.43
N ALA A 267 10.46 14.61 -4.79
CA ALA A 267 9.70 13.45 -5.25
C ALA A 267 8.25 13.86 -5.54
N GLY A 268 8.06 14.67 -6.59
CA GLY A 268 6.79 15.25 -6.98
C GLY A 268 5.73 14.20 -7.29
N HIS A 269 6.10 13.09 -7.93
CA HIS A 269 5.14 12.02 -8.23
C HIS A 269 4.65 11.31 -6.96
N LEU A 270 5.54 11.02 -6.01
CA LEU A 270 5.17 10.37 -4.74
C LEU A 270 4.24 11.27 -3.91
N LEU A 271 4.55 12.58 -3.85
CA LEU A 271 3.70 13.55 -3.17
C LEU A 271 2.34 13.72 -3.86
N ALA A 272 2.32 13.83 -5.19
CA ALA A 272 1.07 13.94 -5.95
C ALA A 272 0.20 12.68 -5.79
N PHE A 273 0.81 11.50 -5.72
CA PHE A 273 0.10 10.26 -5.44
C PHE A 273 -0.50 10.28 -4.02
N HIS A 274 0.27 10.69 -3.01
CA HIS A 274 -0.24 10.87 -1.65
C HIS A 274 -1.46 11.80 -1.61
N ALA A 275 -1.33 12.98 -2.21
CA ALA A 275 -2.41 13.98 -2.29
C ALA A 275 -3.66 13.45 -3.00
N SER A 276 -3.50 12.53 -3.96
CA SER A 276 -4.66 11.94 -4.64
C SER A 276 -5.47 10.99 -3.76
N ILE A 277 -4.80 10.28 -2.84
CA ILE A 277 -5.43 9.34 -1.91
C ILE A 277 -6.21 10.13 -0.86
N THR A 278 -5.55 11.10 -0.22
CA THR A 278 -6.16 11.97 0.79
C THR A 278 -7.32 12.78 0.22
N ALA A 279 -7.17 13.33 -1.00
CA ALA A 279 -8.26 14.01 -1.69
C ALA A 279 -9.46 13.10 -1.98
N SER A 280 -9.24 11.82 -2.29
CA SER A 280 -10.33 10.86 -2.49
C SER A 280 -11.09 10.61 -1.18
N LEU A 281 -10.37 10.32 -0.10
CA LEU A 281 -10.98 10.08 1.21
C LEU A 281 -11.72 11.31 1.74
N ALA A 282 -11.12 12.50 1.61
CA ALA A 282 -11.75 13.77 1.98
C ALA A 282 -13.00 14.07 1.15
N LYS A 283 -12.98 13.75 -0.16
CA LYS A 283 -14.15 13.90 -1.03
C LYS A 283 -15.30 12.99 -0.60
N ASP A 284 -15.01 11.74 -0.24
CA ASP A 284 -16.03 10.81 0.25
C ASP A 284 -16.66 11.30 1.56
N ALA A 285 -15.82 11.74 2.52
CA ALA A 285 -16.29 12.36 3.76
C ALA A 285 -17.17 13.59 3.49
N GLN A 286 -16.74 14.49 2.59
CA GLN A 286 -17.49 15.68 2.24
C GLN A 286 -18.83 15.36 1.57
N ASN A 287 -18.89 14.36 0.70
CA ASN A 287 -20.13 13.93 0.05
C ASN A 287 -21.16 13.43 1.08
N ILE A 288 -20.69 12.68 2.09
CA ILE A 288 -21.52 12.19 3.19
C ILE A 288 -22.03 13.35 4.04
N GLU A 289 -21.17 14.31 4.37
CA GLU A 289 -21.55 15.48 5.15
C GLU A 289 -22.57 16.37 4.42
N LEU A 290 -22.38 16.58 3.11
CA LEU A 290 -23.35 17.30 2.28
C LEU A 290 -24.70 16.58 2.19
N ALA A 291 -24.70 15.25 2.12
CA ALA A 291 -25.94 14.46 2.14
C ALA A 291 -26.66 14.60 3.50
N ARG A 292 -25.91 14.60 4.60
CA ARG A 292 -26.44 14.80 5.97
C ARG A 292 -27.09 16.18 6.12
N GLN A 293 -26.43 17.24 5.66
CA GLN A 293 -26.97 18.60 5.70
C GLN A 293 -28.28 18.73 4.91
N LYS A 294 -28.33 18.18 3.70
CA LYS A 294 -29.56 18.15 2.88
C LYS A 294 -30.71 17.39 3.54
N GLN A 295 -30.43 16.31 4.25
CA GLN A 295 -31.47 15.57 5.00
C GLN A 295 -32.00 16.38 6.19
N MET A 296 -31.13 17.11 6.91
CA MET A 296 -31.57 17.99 7.99
C MET A 296 -32.46 19.13 7.47
N GLU A 297 -32.07 19.75 6.34
CA GLU A 297 -32.85 20.81 5.70
C GLU A 297 -34.17 20.29 5.13
N GLY A 298 -34.17 19.16 4.40
CA GLY A 298 -35.36 18.56 3.81
C GLY A 298 -36.34 17.96 4.82
N GLY A 299 -35.84 17.39 5.93
CA GLY A 299 -36.66 16.89 7.04
C GLY A 299 -37.39 18.02 7.77
N LEU A 300 -36.76 19.19 7.92
CA LEU A 300 -37.37 20.41 8.47
C LEU A 300 -38.58 20.87 7.63
N PHE A 301 -38.50 20.77 6.29
CA PHE A 301 -39.62 21.12 5.41
C PHE A 301 -40.77 20.11 5.43
N GLN A 302 -40.54 18.84 5.76
CA GLN A 302 -41.61 17.85 5.90
C GLN A 302 -42.34 17.91 7.24
N THR A 303 -41.70 18.42 8.30
CA THR A 303 -42.33 18.60 9.62
C THR A 303 -43.05 19.93 9.80
N LEU A 304 -42.91 20.86 8.86
CA LEU A 304 -43.56 22.17 8.86
C LEU A 304 -44.69 22.31 7.80
N ALA A 305 -45.11 21.21 7.19
CA ALA A 305 -46.25 21.10 6.28
C ALA A 305 -47.36 20.24 6.91
#